data_AF-A0A6B2E0I6-F1
#
_entry.id   AF-A0A6B2E0I6-F1
#
_cell.length_a   1.000
_cell.length_b   1.000
_cell.length_c   1.000
_cell.angle_alpha   90.00
_cell.angle_beta   90.00
_cell.angle_gamma   90.00
#
_symmetry.space_group_name_H-M   'P 1'
#
loop_
_entity.id
_entity.type
_entity.pdbx_description
1 polymer ?
#
loop_
_entity_poly.entity_id
_entity_poly.type
_entity_poly.pdbx_seq_one_letter_code
_entity_poly.pdbx_strand_id
1 'polypeptide(L)'
;MDLRTEIAQSWRRAELSGLSPASSIDRLDIADVDSRSRLLRAASPVLDELARQLAGTRFCVVLADDECRIVARRFTERSVELALENISAVPGCQFLEERTGTNSLATPFETRRGVSVDGDEHFLEAMKQFTCYGHPVVHPSTRRLAGVLDITGPAGDANPLLGPFLRRAVADIERRLLDGAKLAEQQLLAAFQSVQHRACAVLALGQDVVLANTAATELVDTADHRLLQDLGRTQRGLRRIRLTSGTPVEVRVEAVSASA
;
A
#
# COMPACT_ATOMS: atom_id res chain seq x y z
N MET A 1 -5.02 26.26 -21.86
CA MET A 1 -5.71 24.97 -21.95
C MET A 1 -6.76 24.96 -20.86
N ASP A 2 -7.99 24.55 -21.15
CA ASP A 2 -9.02 24.43 -20.13
C ASP A 2 -8.89 23.05 -19.49
N LEU A 3 -8.47 23.01 -18.22
CA LEU A 3 -8.26 21.76 -17.48
C LEU A 3 -9.57 21.31 -16.83
N ARG A 4 -9.80 19.99 -16.79
CA ARG A 4 -10.90 19.43 -15.98
C ARG A 4 -10.76 19.87 -14.53
N THR A 5 -11.89 20.07 -13.85
CA THR A 5 -11.92 20.63 -12.49
C THR A 5 -11.03 19.87 -11.51
N GLU A 6 -11.05 18.54 -11.56
CA GLU A 6 -10.22 17.68 -10.70
C GLU A 6 -8.72 17.85 -10.96
N ILE A 7 -8.32 18.05 -12.23
CA ILE A 7 -6.93 18.29 -12.61
C ILE A 7 -6.50 19.69 -12.18
N ALA A 8 -7.32 20.71 -12.44
CA ALA A 8 -7.04 22.08 -12.01
C ALA A 8 -6.89 22.19 -10.47
N GLN A 9 -7.70 21.45 -9.72
CA GLN A 9 -7.58 21.39 -8.25
C GLN A 9 -6.29 20.69 -7.80
N SER A 10 -5.88 19.63 -8.49
CA SER A 10 -4.61 18.95 -8.23
C SER A 10 -3.41 19.84 -8.52
N TRP A 11 -3.42 20.53 -9.68
CA TRP A 11 -2.40 21.52 -10.04
C TRP A 11 -2.30 22.59 -8.97
N ARG A 12 -3.44 23.08 -8.49
CA ARG A 12 -3.46 24.09 -7.42
C ARG A 12 -2.82 23.58 -6.13
N ARG A 13 -3.04 22.32 -5.75
CA ARG A 13 -2.39 21.73 -4.56
C ARG A 13 -0.87 21.61 -4.76
N ALA A 14 -0.42 21.18 -5.94
CA ALA A 14 1.01 21.12 -6.28
C ALA A 14 1.69 22.50 -6.22
N GLU A 15 1.06 23.53 -6.79
CA GLU A 15 1.55 24.92 -6.72
C GLU A 15 1.64 25.45 -5.29
N LEU A 16 0.64 25.16 -4.45
CA LEU A 16 0.62 25.58 -3.05
C LEU A 16 1.73 24.90 -2.23
N SER A 17 2.21 23.74 -2.67
CA SER A 17 3.38 23.06 -2.11
C SER A 17 4.72 23.58 -2.66
N GLY A 18 4.70 24.60 -3.52
CA GLY A 18 5.89 25.25 -4.05
C GLY A 18 6.46 24.61 -5.33
N LEU A 19 5.72 23.68 -5.95
CA LEU A 19 6.13 23.12 -7.24
C LEU A 19 5.82 24.08 -8.39
N SER A 20 6.62 23.98 -9.44
CA SER A 20 6.39 24.58 -10.75
C SER A 20 6.42 23.48 -11.81
N PRO A 21 5.83 23.68 -13.01
CA PRO A 21 5.89 22.66 -14.07
C PRO A 21 7.31 22.23 -14.45
N ALA A 22 8.29 23.12 -14.29
CA ALA A 22 9.70 22.87 -14.55
C ALA A 22 10.46 22.26 -13.36
N SER A 23 9.81 22.03 -12.21
CA SER A 23 10.45 21.40 -11.05
C SER A 23 10.96 20.01 -11.41
N SER A 24 12.20 19.70 -11.01
CA SER A 24 12.78 18.38 -11.27
C SER A 24 12.30 17.35 -10.24
N ILE A 25 12.25 16.09 -10.65
CA ILE A 25 11.94 14.94 -9.78
C ILE A 25 13.25 14.33 -9.24
N ASP A 26 14.31 15.13 -9.15
CA ASP A 26 15.64 14.60 -8.86
C ASP A 26 15.74 14.10 -7.41
N ARG A 27 16.09 12.82 -7.31
CA ARG A 27 16.46 12.08 -6.09
C ARG A 27 15.40 12.17 -4.98
N LEU A 28 14.17 11.75 -5.32
CA LEU A 28 13.24 11.33 -4.28
C LEU A 28 13.95 10.30 -3.38
N ASP A 29 13.86 10.50 -2.06
CA ASP A 29 14.37 9.51 -1.12
C ASP A 29 13.77 8.13 -1.42
N ILE A 30 14.65 7.14 -1.48
CA ILE A 30 14.28 5.74 -1.72
C ILE A 30 14.28 5.05 -0.36
N ALA A 31 13.08 4.76 0.14
CA ALA A 31 12.93 3.97 1.35
C ALA A 31 12.92 2.46 1.03
N ASP A 32 13.26 1.65 2.02
CA ASP A 32 13.13 0.20 1.92
C ASP A 32 11.66 -0.20 1.76
N VAL A 33 11.41 -1.10 0.81
CA VAL A 33 10.07 -1.64 0.56
C VAL A 33 9.89 -2.94 1.35
N ASP A 34 8.88 -3.00 2.20
CA ASP A 34 8.50 -4.26 2.86
C ASP A 34 7.86 -5.22 1.85
N SER A 35 8.68 -6.08 1.25
CA SER A 35 8.26 -7.16 0.36
C SER A 35 7.26 -8.14 1.00
N ARG A 36 7.12 -8.14 2.33
CA ARG A 36 6.17 -8.95 3.10
C ARG A 36 4.95 -8.12 3.53
N SER A 37 4.68 -6.97 2.94
CA SER A 37 3.46 -6.23 3.24
C SER A 37 2.21 -7.02 2.81
N ARG A 38 1.09 -6.79 3.51
CA ARG A 38 -0.20 -7.41 3.16
C ARG A 38 -0.65 -6.99 1.77
N LEU A 39 -0.42 -5.73 1.41
CA LEU A 39 -0.72 -5.18 0.09
C LEU A 39 0.05 -5.94 -0.99
N LEU A 40 1.38 -6.07 -0.87
CA LEU A 40 2.17 -6.75 -1.89
C LEU A 40 1.79 -8.23 -2.02
N ARG A 41 1.53 -8.93 -0.91
CA ARG A 41 1.05 -10.33 -0.98
C ARG A 41 -0.29 -10.45 -1.72
N ALA A 42 -1.23 -9.54 -1.47
CA ALA A 42 -2.52 -9.53 -2.14
C ALA A 42 -2.40 -9.12 -3.61
N ALA A 43 -1.57 -8.12 -3.90
CA ALA A 43 -1.47 -7.53 -5.23
C ALA A 43 -0.59 -8.33 -6.19
N SER A 44 0.50 -8.96 -5.73
CA SER A 44 1.50 -9.56 -6.62
C SER A 44 0.92 -10.48 -7.68
N PRO A 45 0.03 -11.45 -7.37
CA PRO A 45 -0.51 -12.33 -8.41
C PRO A 45 -1.47 -11.61 -9.37
N VAL A 46 -2.09 -10.50 -8.94
CA VAL A 46 -2.91 -9.65 -9.83
C VAL A 46 -2.00 -8.84 -10.74
N LEU A 47 -0.91 -8.27 -10.22
CA LEU A 47 0.08 -7.54 -11.01
C LEU A 47 0.73 -8.45 -12.07
N ASP A 48 1.06 -9.69 -11.70
CA ASP A 48 1.62 -10.68 -12.62
C ASP A 48 0.62 -11.00 -13.73
N GLU A 49 -0.66 -11.14 -13.40
CA GLU A 49 -1.73 -11.35 -14.39
C GLU A 49 -1.88 -10.16 -15.35
N LEU A 50 -1.91 -8.94 -14.81
CA LEU A 50 -1.98 -7.72 -15.62
C LEU A 50 -0.80 -7.62 -16.56
N ALA A 51 0.41 -7.93 -16.10
CA ALA A 51 1.60 -7.93 -16.94
C ALA A 51 1.47 -8.90 -18.13
N ARG A 52 0.87 -10.08 -17.93
CA ARG A 52 0.59 -11.02 -19.02
C ARG A 52 -0.49 -10.49 -19.97
N GLN A 53 -1.54 -9.85 -19.46
CA GLN A 53 -2.62 -9.30 -20.28
C GLN A 53 -2.18 -8.09 -21.11
N LEU A 54 -1.23 -7.32 -20.61
CA LEU A 54 -0.64 -6.17 -21.30
C LEU A 54 0.54 -6.56 -22.20
N ALA A 55 0.95 -7.83 -22.24
CA ALA A 55 2.05 -8.28 -23.07
C ALA A 55 1.83 -7.90 -24.55
N GLY A 56 2.86 -7.34 -25.19
CA GLY A 56 2.78 -6.81 -26.55
C GLY A 56 2.20 -5.40 -26.66
N THR A 57 1.88 -4.75 -25.54
CA THR A 57 1.55 -3.32 -25.46
C THR A 57 2.68 -2.53 -24.80
N ARG A 58 2.62 -1.20 -24.88
CA ARG A 58 3.54 -0.27 -24.21
C ARG A 58 3.08 0.18 -22.82
N PHE A 59 2.16 -0.57 -22.20
CA PHE A 59 1.65 -0.25 -20.87
C PHE A 59 2.37 -1.02 -19.76
N CYS A 60 2.59 -0.36 -18.63
CA CYS A 60 3.10 -0.95 -17.41
C CYS A 60 2.11 -0.72 -16.26
N VAL A 61 2.23 -1.50 -15.19
CA VAL A 61 1.46 -1.28 -13.96
C VAL A 61 2.37 -0.96 -12.80
N VAL A 62 1.96 0.02 -11.99
CA VAL A 62 2.70 0.52 -10.82
C VAL A 62 1.77 0.44 -9.62
N LEU A 63 2.28 -0.09 -8.51
CA LEU A 63 1.56 -0.14 -7.25
C LEU A 63 2.28 0.72 -6.22
N ALA A 64 1.54 1.64 -5.62
CA ALA A 64 1.98 2.40 -4.45
C ALA A 64 1.23 1.97 -3.18
N ASP A 65 1.87 2.08 -2.02
CA ASP A 65 1.30 1.77 -0.71
C ASP A 65 0.44 2.92 -0.12
N ASP A 66 0.06 2.79 1.14
CA ASP A 66 -0.76 3.74 1.89
C ASP A 66 -0.02 5.02 2.31
N GLU A 67 1.25 5.17 1.92
CA GLU A 67 2.02 6.40 1.97
C GLU A 67 2.29 6.96 0.56
N CYS A 68 1.64 6.41 -0.48
CA CYS A 68 1.90 6.73 -1.89
C CYS A 68 3.35 6.43 -2.31
N ARG A 69 4.00 5.45 -1.67
CA ARG A 69 5.33 4.97 -2.04
C ARG A 69 5.22 3.82 -3.01
N ILE A 70 5.93 3.88 -4.13
CA ILE A 70 5.94 2.78 -5.11
C ILE A 70 6.53 1.54 -4.42
N VAL A 71 5.81 0.42 -4.45
CA VAL A 71 6.22 -0.85 -3.84
C VAL A 71 6.38 -1.96 -4.86
N ALA A 72 5.74 -1.87 -6.03
CA ALA A 72 5.94 -2.82 -7.12
C ALA A 72 5.68 -2.19 -8.48
N ARG A 73 6.33 -2.75 -9.49
CA ARG A 73 6.16 -2.39 -10.90
C ARG A 73 6.15 -3.67 -11.74
N ARG A 74 5.42 -3.68 -12.85
CA ARG A 74 5.52 -4.70 -13.90
C ARG A 74 5.53 -4.01 -15.25
N PHE A 75 6.49 -4.41 -16.08
CA PHE A 75 6.72 -3.83 -17.39
C PHE A 75 6.53 -4.89 -18.47
N THR A 76 6.09 -4.43 -19.63
CA THR A 76 6.00 -5.23 -20.86
C THR A 76 7.15 -4.93 -21.81
N GLU A 77 7.75 -3.73 -21.70
CA GLU A 77 8.85 -3.26 -22.54
C GLU A 77 9.91 -2.48 -21.73
N ARG A 78 11.19 -2.65 -22.10
CA ARG A 78 12.32 -1.95 -21.45
C ARG A 78 12.32 -0.43 -21.68
N SER A 79 11.76 0.02 -22.79
CA SER A 79 11.61 1.44 -23.14
C SER A 79 10.77 2.19 -22.09
N VAL A 80 9.65 1.60 -21.68
CA VAL A 80 8.73 2.14 -20.67
C VAL A 80 9.40 2.13 -19.29
N GLU A 81 10.12 1.06 -18.96
CA GLU A 81 10.88 0.97 -17.71
C GLU A 81 11.92 2.10 -17.58
N LEU A 82 12.70 2.34 -18.62
CA LEU A 82 13.67 3.45 -18.65
C LEU A 82 12.99 4.82 -18.54
N ALA A 83 11.84 5.01 -19.19
CA ALA A 83 11.08 6.26 -19.10
C ALA A 83 10.59 6.53 -17.66
N LEU A 84 10.14 5.49 -16.95
CA LEU A 84 9.76 5.60 -15.54
C LEU A 84 10.99 5.83 -14.62
N GLU A 85 12.13 5.18 -14.90
CA GLU A 85 13.37 5.43 -14.16
C GLU A 85 13.82 6.90 -14.28
N ASN A 86 13.67 7.53 -15.44
CA ASN A 86 14.01 8.94 -15.67
C ASN A 86 13.18 9.94 -14.85
N ILE A 87 12.02 9.54 -14.36
CA ILE A 87 11.17 10.36 -13.47
C ILE A 87 11.20 9.85 -12.02
N SER A 88 12.21 9.05 -11.66
CA SER A 88 12.35 8.43 -10.33
C SER A 88 11.18 7.54 -9.93
N ALA A 89 10.38 7.01 -10.88
CA ALA A 89 9.28 6.10 -10.61
C ALA A 89 9.77 4.67 -10.36
N VAL A 90 10.54 4.51 -9.29
CA VAL A 90 11.18 3.25 -8.84
C VAL A 90 10.66 2.86 -7.46
N PRO A 91 10.73 1.57 -7.06
CA PRO A 91 10.25 1.14 -5.76
C PRO A 91 11.03 1.86 -4.64
N GLY A 92 10.32 2.30 -3.61
CA GLY A 92 10.85 3.11 -2.52
C GLY A 92 10.61 4.61 -2.65
N CYS A 93 10.35 5.12 -3.86
CA CYS A 93 10.04 6.53 -4.10
C CYS A 93 8.59 6.87 -3.79
N GLN A 94 8.38 8.04 -3.18
CA GLN A 94 7.06 8.56 -2.81
C GLN A 94 6.54 9.60 -3.81
N PHE A 95 5.34 9.35 -4.35
CA PHE A 95 4.70 10.12 -5.43
C PHE A 95 3.48 10.90 -4.92
N LEU A 96 3.68 11.82 -3.97
CA LEU A 96 2.64 12.74 -3.51
C LEU A 96 2.54 13.96 -4.44
N GLU A 97 1.38 14.63 -4.45
CA GLU A 97 1.17 15.82 -5.29
C GLU A 97 2.13 16.95 -4.89
N GLU A 98 2.46 17.05 -3.61
CA GLU A 98 3.41 18.02 -3.07
C GLU A 98 4.87 17.79 -3.49
N ARG A 99 5.20 16.60 -4.02
CA ARG A 99 6.57 16.24 -4.45
C ARG A 99 6.70 16.04 -5.96
N THR A 100 5.65 15.51 -6.58
CA THR A 100 5.67 15.02 -7.96
C THR A 100 4.56 15.62 -8.82
N GLY A 101 3.81 16.57 -8.27
CA GLY A 101 2.69 17.22 -8.94
C GLY A 101 1.52 16.27 -9.24
N THR A 102 0.62 16.73 -10.10
CA THR A 102 -0.51 15.94 -10.60
C THR A 102 -0.01 14.74 -11.40
N ASN A 103 -0.30 13.55 -10.89
CA ASN A 103 -0.08 12.27 -11.56
C ASN A 103 -1.09 11.23 -11.05
N SER A 104 -1.12 10.07 -11.70
CA SER A 104 -2.08 9.00 -11.45
C SER A 104 -1.84 8.19 -10.17
N LEU A 105 -0.71 8.35 -9.47
CA LEU A 105 -0.56 7.80 -8.12
C LEU A 105 -1.04 8.83 -7.08
N ALA A 106 -0.52 10.05 -7.19
CA ALA A 106 -0.72 11.15 -6.28
C ALA A 106 -2.19 11.58 -6.18
N THR A 107 -2.84 11.83 -7.31
CA THR A 107 -4.18 12.41 -7.32
C THR A 107 -5.25 11.45 -6.81
N PRO A 108 -5.24 10.15 -7.14
CA PRO A 108 -6.12 9.16 -6.50
C PRO A 108 -5.83 8.96 -5.02
N PHE A 109 -4.57 9.09 -4.59
CA PHE A 109 -4.20 9.03 -3.18
C PHE A 109 -4.89 10.16 -2.39
N GLU A 110 -4.83 11.39 -2.90
CA GLU A 110 -5.45 12.57 -2.30
C GLU A 110 -6.98 12.55 -2.36
N THR A 111 -7.53 12.24 -3.54
CA THR A 111 -8.98 12.38 -3.78
C THR A 111 -9.80 11.15 -3.41
N ARG A 112 -9.15 10.01 -3.18
CA ARG A 112 -9.78 8.68 -3.01
C ARG A 112 -10.70 8.31 -4.18
N ARG A 113 -10.38 8.78 -5.38
CA ARG A 113 -11.13 8.52 -6.62
C ARG A 113 -10.17 8.17 -7.73
N GLY A 114 -10.59 7.27 -8.61
CA GLY A 114 -9.79 6.97 -9.80
C GLY A 114 -9.79 8.12 -10.79
N VAL A 115 -8.66 8.38 -11.43
CA VAL A 115 -8.46 9.52 -12.33
C VAL A 115 -7.58 9.10 -13.51
N SER A 116 -7.92 9.58 -14.71
CA SER A 116 -6.98 9.60 -15.83
C SER A 116 -6.17 10.90 -15.77
N VAL A 117 -4.89 10.83 -16.11
CA VAL A 117 -4.03 12.00 -16.28
C VAL A 117 -3.31 11.80 -17.60
N ASP A 118 -3.62 12.66 -18.56
CA ASP A 118 -3.18 12.50 -19.95
C ASP A 118 -2.31 13.68 -20.39
N GLY A 119 -1.06 13.39 -20.78
CA GLY A 119 -0.18 14.38 -21.40
C GLY A 119 -0.03 15.65 -20.58
N ASP A 120 -0.46 16.78 -21.15
CA ASP A 120 -0.46 18.11 -20.54
C ASP A 120 -1.30 18.24 -19.24
N GLU A 121 -2.10 17.24 -18.87
CA GLU A 121 -2.74 17.20 -17.56
C GLU A 121 -1.76 16.85 -16.43
N HIS A 122 -0.61 16.26 -16.75
CA HIS A 122 0.47 16.11 -15.78
C HIS A 122 1.05 17.48 -15.43
N PHE A 123 1.20 17.74 -14.14
CA PHE A 123 1.71 19.03 -13.68
C PHE A 123 3.17 19.26 -14.08
N LEU A 124 4.01 18.23 -13.94
CA LEU A 124 5.44 18.32 -14.27
C LEU A 124 5.67 18.02 -15.75
N GLU A 125 6.46 18.86 -16.41
CA GLU A 125 6.81 18.71 -17.84
C GLU A 125 7.42 17.34 -18.15
N ALA A 126 8.22 16.79 -17.22
CA ALA A 126 8.86 15.48 -17.37
C ALA A 126 7.86 14.31 -17.47
N MET A 127 6.63 14.47 -16.96
CA MET A 127 5.60 13.44 -16.96
C MET A 127 4.61 13.56 -18.13
N LYS A 128 4.63 14.65 -18.90
CA LYS A 128 3.70 14.86 -20.01
C LYS A 128 3.86 13.91 -21.19
N GLN A 129 4.92 13.12 -21.21
CA GLN A 129 5.10 12.02 -22.16
C GLN A 129 4.20 10.80 -21.88
N PHE A 130 3.47 10.79 -20.76
CA PHE A 130 2.65 9.66 -20.33
C PHE A 130 1.13 9.91 -20.42
N THR A 131 0.40 8.82 -20.59
CA THR A 131 -1.05 8.70 -20.32
C THR A 131 -1.20 7.65 -19.24
N CYS A 132 -1.95 7.99 -18.20
CA CYS A 132 -2.05 7.15 -17.03
C CYS A 132 -3.49 7.08 -16.52
N TYR A 133 -3.84 5.95 -15.91
CA TYR A 133 -5.04 5.86 -15.08
C TYR A 133 -4.67 5.26 -13.73
N GLY A 134 -5.03 5.95 -12.65
CA GLY A 134 -4.84 5.47 -11.30
C GLY A 134 -6.15 5.20 -10.59
N HIS A 135 -6.13 4.25 -9.66
CA HIS A 135 -7.30 3.88 -8.86
C HIS A 135 -6.90 3.49 -7.43
N PRO A 136 -7.57 4.03 -6.39
CA PRO A 136 -7.27 3.69 -5.01
C PRO A 136 -7.65 2.25 -4.71
N VAL A 137 -6.78 1.53 -3.99
CA VAL A 137 -7.07 0.21 -3.40
C VAL A 137 -7.51 0.44 -1.97
N VAL A 138 -8.76 0.09 -1.64
CA VAL A 138 -9.35 0.31 -0.32
C VAL A 138 -9.62 -1.02 0.35
N HIS A 139 -9.11 -1.21 1.56
CA HIS A 139 -9.36 -2.44 2.30
C HIS A 139 -10.88 -2.60 2.56
N PRO A 140 -11.52 -3.71 2.14
CA PRO A 140 -12.99 -3.82 2.19
C PRO A 140 -13.59 -3.67 3.59
N SER A 141 -12.97 -4.26 4.61
CA SER A 141 -13.46 -4.19 6.00
C SER A 141 -13.16 -2.87 6.70
N THR A 142 -11.90 -2.41 6.67
CA THR A 142 -11.49 -1.21 7.43
C THR A 142 -11.77 0.10 6.71
N ARG A 143 -12.07 0.04 5.40
CA ARG A 143 -12.26 1.21 4.51
C ARG A 143 -11.05 2.16 4.44
N ARG A 144 -9.89 1.73 4.96
CA ARG A 144 -8.63 2.46 4.86
C ARG A 144 -8.04 2.29 3.46
N LEU A 145 -7.37 3.32 2.98
CA LEU A 145 -6.55 3.21 1.76
C LEU A 145 -5.42 2.24 2.07
N ALA A 146 -5.32 1.19 1.26
CA ALA A 146 -4.21 0.25 1.31
C ALA A 146 -3.11 0.65 0.32
N GLY A 147 -3.45 1.38 -0.74
CA GLY A 147 -2.52 1.85 -1.74
C GLY A 147 -3.21 2.43 -2.97
N VAL A 148 -2.46 2.67 -4.04
CA VAL A 148 -2.97 3.10 -5.35
C VAL A 148 -2.37 2.19 -6.42
N LEU A 149 -3.23 1.65 -7.27
CA LEU A 149 -2.81 0.94 -8.47
C LEU A 149 -2.89 1.90 -9.65
N ASP A 150 -1.86 1.90 -10.48
CA ASP A 150 -1.73 2.71 -11.68
C ASP A 150 -1.41 1.85 -12.90
N ILE A 151 -1.93 2.26 -14.06
CA ILE A 151 -1.50 1.80 -15.38
C ILE A 151 -0.98 3.00 -16.17
N THR A 152 0.27 2.89 -16.64
CA THR A 152 0.98 3.97 -17.33
C THR A 152 1.45 3.51 -18.70
N GLY A 153 1.27 4.35 -19.72
CA GLY A 153 1.81 4.16 -21.07
C GLY A 153 2.18 5.50 -21.72
N PRO A 154 2.65 5.49 -22.99
CA PRO A 154 2.98 6.71 -23.72
C PRO A 154 1.73 7.56 -24.01
N ALA A 155 1.82 8.89 -23.91
CA ALA A 155 0.67 9.80 -24.05
C ALA A 155 -0.18 9.60 -25.32
N GLY A 156 0.42 9.12 -26.41
CA GLY A 156 -0.29 8.81 -27.66
C GLY A 156 -1.19 7.56 -27.62
N ASP A 157 -1.09 6.74 -26.58
CA ASP A 157 -1.81 5.47 -26.44
C ASP A 157 -3.05 5.57 -25.54
N ALA A 158 -3.50 6.78 -25.21
CA ALA A 158 -4.63 7.02 -24.31
C ALA A 158 -5.86 6.18 -24.73
N ASN A 159 -6.45 5.47 -23.77
CA ASN A 159 -7.52 4.52 -24.06
C ASN A 159 -8.60 4.54 -22.97
N PRO A 160 -9.89 4.75 -23.32
CA PRO A 160 -10.98 4.81 -22.34
C PRO A 160 -11.20 3.50 -21.57
N LEU A 161 -10.66 2.38 -22.05
CA LEU A 161 -10.75 1.07 -21.39
C LEU A 161 -9.75 0.90 -20.25
N LEU A 162 -8.72 1.74 -20.11
CA LEU A 162 -7.75 1.68 -19.00
C LEU A 162 -8.45 1.78 -17.64
N GLY A 163 -9.44 2.68 -17.54
CA GLY A 163 -10.20 2.87 -16.31
C GLY A 163 -10.99 1.64 -15.85
N PRO A 164 -11.92 1.12 -16.67
CA PRO A 164 -12.63 -0.13 -16.39
C PRO A 164 -11.70 -1.31 -16.11
N PHE A 165 -10.63 -1.45 -16.90
CA PHE A 165 -9.63 -2.51 -16.75
C PHE A 165 -8.96 -2.47 -15.37
N LEU A 166 -8.44 -1.30 -14.97
CA LEU A 166 -7.75 -1.17 -13.69
C LEU A 166 -8.68 -1.31 -12.49
N ARG A 167 -9.92 -0.80 -12.59
CA ARG A 167 -10.94 -0.97 -11.53
C ARG A 167 -11.24 -2.43 -11.25
N ARG A 168 -11.29 -3.27 -12.28
CA ARG A 168 -11.48 -4.71 -12.11
C ARG A 168 -10.31 -5.31 -11.33
N ALA A 169 -9.09 -4.97 -11.71
CA ALA A 169 -7.90 -5.45 -11.03
C ALA A 169 -7.82 -5.01 -9.56
N VAL A 170 -8.16 -3.75 -9.27
CA VAL A 170 -8.27 -3.26 -7.90
C VAL A 170 -9.27 -4.08 -7.09
N ALA A 171 -10.46 -4.38 -7.63
CA ALA A 171 -11.44 -5.20 -6.94
C ALA A 171 -10.91 -6.61 -6.62
N ASP A 172 -10.08 -7.18 -7.49
CA ASP A 172 -9.43 -8.48 -7.26
C ASP A 172 -8.34 -8.38 -6.16
N ILE A 173 -7.58 -7.27 -6.09
CA ILE A 173 -6.63 -6.99 -4.99
C ILE A 173 -7.38 -6.83 -3.66
N GLU A 174 -8.45 -6.04 -3.64
CA GLU A 174 -9.29 -5.81 -2.46
C GLU A 174 -9.90 -7.11 -1.93
N ARG A 175 -10.37 -7.98 -2.82
CA ARG A 175 -10.84 -9.33 -2.47
C ARG A 175 -9.74 -10.13 -1.78
N ARG A 176 -8.54 -10.15 -2.35
CA ARG A 176 -7.39 -10.87 -1.77
C ARG A 176 -6.94 -10.29 -0.43
N LEU A 177 -7.04 -8.97 -0.24
CA LEU A 177 -6.81 -8.35 1.07
C LEU A 177 -7.80 -8.87 2.11
N LEU A 178 -9.09 -8.94 1.77
CA LEU A 178 -10.13 -9.46 2.65
C LEU A 178 -9.91 -10.94 2.98
N ASP A 179 -9.62 -11.77 1.97
CA ASP A 179 -9.42 -13.21 2.17
C ASP A 179 -8.16 -13.50 2.99
N GLY A 180 -7.08 -12.75 2.76
CA GLY A 180 -5.86 -12.81 3.57
C GLY A 180 -6.08 -12.39 5.02
N ALA A 181 -6.93 -11.38 5.28
CA ALA A 181 -7.29 -10.97 6.64
C ALA A 181 -8.05 -12.08 7.37
N LYS A 182 -9.06 -12.67 6.72
CA LYS A 182 -9.85 -13.79 7.28
C LYS A 182 -8.97 -14.99 7.63
N LEU A 183 -8.05 -15.37 6.73
CA LEU A 183 -7.14 -16.49 6.97
C LEU A 183 -6.23 -16.21 8.18
N ALA A 184 -5.68 -15.00 8.28
CA ALA A 184 -4.84 -14.61 9.41
C ALA A 184 -5.62 -14.63 10.75
N GLU A 185 -6.88 -14.18 10.75
CA GLU A 185 -7.76 -14.26 11.93
C GLU A 185 -8.06 -15.71 12.34
N GLN A 186 -8.35 -16.59 11.38
CA GLN A 186 -8.57 -18.01 11.65
C GLN A 186 -7.32 -18.68 12.24
N GLN A 187 -6.14 -18.38 11.69
CA GLN A 187 -4.87 -18.89 12.20
C GLN A 187 -4.57 -18.38 13.61
N LEU A 188 -4.83 -17.10 13.87
CA LEU A 188 -4.67 -16.50 15.19
C LEU A 188 -5.59 -17.15 16.22
N LEU A 189 -6.85 -17.39 15.87
CA LEU A 189 -7.82 -18.06 16.73
C LEU A 189 -7.40 -19.49 17.03
N ALA A 190 -7.01 -20.27 16.02
CA ALA A 190 -6.55 -21.65 16.20
C ALA A 190 -5.29 -21.71 17.08
N ALA A 191 -4.33 -20.82 16.85
CA ALA A 191 -3.12 -20.72 17.66
C ALA A 191 -3.47 -20.38 19.12
N PHE A 192 -4.33 -19.38 19.35
CA PHE A 192 -4.79 -19.03 20.69
C PHE A 192 -5.47 -20.21 21.40
N GLN A 193 -6.38 -20.90 20.71
CA GLN A 193 -7.09 -22.04 21.28
C GLN A 193 -6.16 -23.17 21.72
N SER A 194 -5.04 -23.38 21.02
CA SER A 194 -4.05 -24.40 21.38
C SER A 194 -3.27 -24.11 22.67
N VAL A 195 -3.24 -22.85 23.14
CA VAL A 195 -2.44 -22.42 24.30
C VAL A 195 -3.25 -21.72 25.41
N GLN A 196 -4.51 -21.36 25.18
CA GLN A 196 -5.32 -20.54 26.10
C GLN A 196 -5.49 -21.14 27.51
N HIS A 197 -5.43 -22.46 27.64
CA HIS A 197 -5.59 -23.19 28.91
C HIS A 197 -4.29 -23.33 29.73
N ARG A 198 -3.19 -22.72 29.28
CA ARG A 198 -1.96 -22.69 30.07
C ARG A 198 -2.16 -21.90 31.37
N ALA A 199 -1.43 -22.28 32.42
CA ALA A 199 -1.43 -21.60 33.72
C ALA A 199 -0.66 -20.27 33.71
N CYS A 200 -0.78 -19.49 32.62
CA CYS A 200 -0.17 -18.17 32.47
C CYS A 200 -1.06 -17.27 31.61
N ALA A 201 -0.79 -15.96 31.63
CA ALA A 201 -1.43 -15.01 30.73
C ALA A 201 -1.07 -15.35 29.27
N VAL A 202 -2.10 -15.46 28.42
CA VAL A 202 -1.95 -15.72 26.98
C VAL A 202 -2.71 -14.66 26.20
N LEU A 203 -2.02 -14.02 25.26
CA LEU A 203 -2.55 -12.99 24.39
C LEU A 203 -2.20 -13.32 22.94
N ALA A 204 -3.19 -13.29 22.04
CA ALA A 204 -3.00 -13.40 20.61
C ALA A 204 -3.38 -12.07 19.95
N LEU A 205 -2.42 -11.47 19.25
CA LEU A 205 -2.54 -10.12 18.70
C LEU A 205 -2.57 -10.15 17.17
N GLY A 206 -3.75 -9.90 16.61
CA GLY A 206 -3.98 -9.64 15.18
C GLY A 206 -3.83 -8.16 14.85
N GLN A 207 -4.17 -7.75 13.62
CA GLN A 207 -4.17 -6.32 13.25
C GLN A 207 -5.33 -5.59 13.92
N ASP A 208 -6.52 -6.19 13.89
CA ASP A 208 -7.77 -5.62 14.39
C ASP A 208 -8.46 -6.52 15.43
N VAL A 209 -7.80 -7.60 15.86
CA VAL A 209 -8.34 -8.60 16.79
C VAL A 209 -7.34 -8.85 17.92
N VAL A 210 -7.83 -8.90 19.15
CA VAL A 210 -7.07 -9.32 20.34
C VAL A 210 -7.83 -10.45 21.00
N LEU A 211 -7.17 -11.58 21.23
CA LEU A 211 -7.72 -12.72 21.99
C LEU A 211 -6.92 -12.87 23.29
N ALA A 212 -7.61 -12.97 24.41
CA ALA A 212 -6.99 -13.04 25.74
C ALA A 212 -7.67 -14.13 26.57
N ASN A 213 -6.89 -14.89 27.34
CA ASN A 213 -7.45 -15.72 28.40
C ASN A 213 -7.70 -14.89 29.67
N THR A 214 -8.38 -15.46 30.67
CA THR A 214 -8.75 -14.76 31.92
C THR A 214 -7.54 -14.14 32.61
N ALA A 215 -6.43 -14.88 32.72
CA ALA A 215 -5.21 -14.38 33.34
C ALA A 215 -4.60 -13.18 32.59
N ALA A 216 -4.71 -13.15 31.25
CA ALA A 216 -4.26 -12.00 30.47
C ALA A 216 -5.18 -10.79 30.63
N THR A 217 -6.51 -10.99 30.68
CA THR A 217 -7.45 -9.88 30.90
C THR A 217 -7.33 -9.22 32.28
N GLU A 218 -6.83 -9.95 33.28
CA GLU A 218 -6.58 -9.44 34.63
C GLU A 218 -5.23 -8.72 34.75
N LEU A 219 -4.25 -9.08 33.91
CA LEU A 219 -2.86 -8.62 34.00
C LEU A 219 -2.54 -7.48 33.03
N VAL A 220 -3.15 -7.48 31.83
CA VAL A 220 -2.77 -6.63 30.69
C VAL A 220 -3.89 -5.63 30.39
N ASP A 221 -3.57 -4.34 30.44
CA ASP A 221 -4.53 -3.29 30.10
C ASP A 221 -4.64 -3.08 28.59
N THR A 222 -5.74 -2.46 28.14
CA THR A 222 -5.90 -2.11 26.71
C THR A 222 -4.80 -1.17 26.21
N ALA A 223 -4.23 -0.34 27.10
CA ALA A 223 -3.11 0.55 26.78
C ALA A 223 -1.81 -0.22 26.46
N ASP A 224 -1.64 -1.44 26.99
CA ASP A 224 -0.48 -2.30 26.73
C ASP A 224 -0.56 -2.99 25.37
N HIS A 225 -1.75 -3.14 24.79
CA HIS A 225 -1.96 -3.91 23.56
C HIS A 225 -1.10 -3.41 22.40
N ARG A 226 -0.98 -2.08 22.23
CA ARG A 226 -0.17 -1.49 21.15
C ARG A 226 1.32 -1.79 21.34
N LEU A 227 1.83 -1.61 22.56
CA LEU A 227 3.21 -1.94 22.91
C LEU A 227 3.52 -3.42 22.64
N LEU A 228 2.64 -4.32 23.09
CA LEU A 228 2.78 -5.76 22.89
C LEU A 228 2.67 -6.15 21.41
N GLN A 229 1.83 -5.47 20.65
CA GLN A 229 1.68 -5.71 19.20
C GLN A 229 2.94 -5.27 18.44
N ASP A 230 3.51 -4.11 18.78
CA ASP A 230 4.75 -3.60 18.18
C ASP A 230 5.96 -4.50 18.54
N LEU A 231 6.02 -4.98 19.78
CA LEU A 231 6.98 -6.00 20.21
C LEU A 231 6.81 -7.30 19.40
N GLY A 232 5.57 -7.73 19.23
CA GLY A 232 5.16 -8.89 18.42
C GLY A 232 5.54 -8.79 16.94
N ARG A 233 5.63 -7.58 16.39
CA ARG A 233 6.04 -7.36 14.99
C ARG A 233 7.55 -7.42 14.82
N THR A 234 8.30 -6.90 15.79
CA THR A 234 9.74 -6.63 15.65
C THR A 234 10.64 -7.68 16.29
N GLN A 235 10.16 -8.43 17.29
CA GLN A 235 10.99 -9.33 18.09
C GLN A 235 10.36 -10.72 18.27
N ARG A 236 11.20 -11.71 18.57
CA ARG A 236 10.79 -13.10 18.88
C ARG A 236 11.51 -13.60 20.13
N GLY A 237 10.92 -14.57 20.81
CA GLY A 237 11.48 -15.19 22.01
C GLY A 237 11.12 -14.47 23.30
N LEU A 238 11.89 -14.73 24.36
CA LEU A 238 11.65 -14.23 25.72
C LEU A 238 12.13 -12.77 25.89
N ARG A 239 11.29 -11.90 26.46
CA ARG A 239 11.59 -10.49 26.69
C ARG A 239 11.04 -10.04 28.04
N ARG A 240 11.74 -9.13 28.72
CA ARG A 240 11.20 -8.44 29.88
C ARG A 240 10.71 -7.06 29.47
N ILE A 241 9.49 -6.75 29.86
CA ILE A 241 8.88 -5.44 29.65
C ILE A 241 8.22 -4.96 30.94
N ARG A 242 7.85 -3.69 30.97
CA ARG A 242 7.04 -3.11 32.03
C ARG A 242 5.70 -2.70 31.41
N LEU A 243 4.61 -3.22 31.95
CA LEU A 243 3.25 -2.85 31.55
C LEU A 243 2.94 -1.42 32.01
N THR A 244 1.88 -0.82 31.47
CA THR A 244 1.42 0.52 31.87
C THR A 244 1.04 0.62 33.34
N SER A 245 0.62 -0.51 33.94
CA SER A 245 0.40 -0.64 35.39
C SER A 245 1.69 -0.54 36.23
N GLY A 246 2.86 -0.51 35.60
CA GLY A 246 4.16 -0.53 36.27
C GLY A 246 4.68 -1.94 36.59
N THR A 247 3.87 -2.97 36.36
CA THR A 247 4.20 -4.38 36.63
C THR A 247 5.27 -4.88 35.66
N PRO A 248 6.42 -5.38 36.13
CA PRO A 248 7.40 -6.04 35.27
C PRO A 248 6.93 -7.46 34.93
N VAL A 249 6.94 -7.79 33.63
CA VAL A 249 6.53 -9.10 33.14
C VAL A 249 7.57 -9.68 32.18
N GLU A 250 7.62 -11.00 32.11
CA GLU A 250 8.41 -11.73 31.13
C GLU A 250 7.47 -12.31 30.07
N VAL A 251 7.63 -11.85 28.83
CA VAL A 251 6.76 -12.16 27.70
C VAL A 251 7.52 -13.04 26.73
N ARG A 252 6.92 -14.18 26.34
CA ARG A 252 7.41 -15.00 25.23
C ARG A 252 6.63 -14.65 23.96
N VAL A 253 7.34 -14.22 22.93
CA VAL A 253 6.76 -13.79 21.65
C VAL A 253 7.01 -14.83 20.57
N GLU A 254 5.94 -15.35 19.99
CA GLU A 254 5.96 -16.34 18.92
C GLU A 254 5.14 -15.81 17.72
N ALA A 255 5.63 -16.02 16.50
CA ALA A 255 4.84 -15.70 15.31
C ALA A 255 3.80 -16.79 15.07
N VAL A 256 2.56 -16.38 14.83
CA VAL A 256 1.55 -17.28 14.27
C VAL A 256 1.81 -17.41 12.77
N SER A 257 2.53 -18.46 12.39
CA SER A 257 2.65 -18.85 10.99
C SER A 257 1.45 -19.68 10.57
N ALA A 258 1.04 -19.56 9.30
CA ALA A 258 0.26 -20.59 8.65
C ALA A 258 0.97 -21.93 8.83
N SER A 259 0.38 -22.87 9.58
CA SER A 259 0.78 -24.26 9.45
C SER A 259 0.53 -24.65 7.99
N ALA A 260 1.59 -25.18 7.35
CA ALA A 260 1.59 -25.63 5.96
C ALA A 260 0.47 -26.65 5.67
#